data_AF-A0A9W8MQ19-F1
#
_entry.id   AF-A0A9W8MQ19-F1
#
_cell.length_a   1.000
_cell.length_b   1.000
_cell.length_c   1.000
_cell.angle_alpha   90.00
_cell.angle_beta   90.00
_cell.angle_gamma   90.00
#
_symmetry.space_group_name_H-M   'P 1'
#
loop_
_entity.id
_entity.type
_entity.pdbx_description
1 polymer ?
#
loop_
_entity_poly.entity_id
_entity_poly.type
_entity_poly.pdbx_seq_one_letter_code
_entity_poly.pdbx_strand_id
1 'polypeptide(L)'
;MADKETNPQDESTCALIKSITAEIQKSVMNEIEARLSTLSLLTSLLSHQQQASLPLIPPPSSGTQMQLPPASQAPRTPQAGFVPPLTATSASGMYETPYIDHSFPHEKNQKKTLQLIGNSLEIASNETTLKDFKDITLLMIPLQVYFGIVVHYASPSSAAALSKLFQYTANLHKVASEYTWATVVNYHVNFFLCHRQEMRRGYYNLWAHQDSKLASKFLHAHCKTAGSSTISLKKTTVM
;
A
#
# COMPACT_ATOMS: atom_id res chain seq x y z
N MET A 1 -44.18 -34.83 14.31
CA MET A 1 -43.25 -34.58 13.19
C MET A 1 -43.94 -33.58 12.29
N ALA A 2 -43.51 -32.33 12.31
CA ALA A 2 -44.11 -31.26 11.51
C ALA A 2 -43.16 -31.00 10.34
N ASP A 3 -43.58 -31.41 9.15
CA ASP A 3 -42.86 -31.12 7.92
C ASP A 3 -42.92 -29.62 7.65
N LYS A 4 -41.76 -28.99 7.71
CA LYS A 4 -41.60 -27.57 7.46
C LYS A 4 -41.65 -27.36 5.96
N GLU A 5 -42.82 -27.01 5.43
CA GLU A 5 -42.97 -26.61 4.03
C GLU A 5 -42.04 -25.42 3.73
N THR A 6 -41.03 -25.67 2.90
CA THR A 6 -40.07 -24.65 2.47
C THR A 6 -40.72 -23.84 1.36
N ASN A 7 -40.81 -22.53 1.54
CA ASN A 7 -41.47 -21.62 0.61
C ASN A 7 -40.78 -21.65 -0.77
N PRO A 8 -41.47 -22.04 -1.87
CA PRO A 8 -40.86 -22.16 -3.20
C PRO A 8 -40.29 -20.84 -3.74
N GLN A 9 -40.72 -19.70 -3.19
CA GLN A 9 -40.20 -18.38 -3.56
C GLN A 9 -38.78 -18.13 -3.04
N ASP A 10 -38.39 -18.76 -1.94
CA ASP A 10 -37.05 -18.61 -1.36
C ASP A 10 -36.01 -19.38 -2.19
N GLU A 11 -36.40 -20.50 -2.81
CA GLU A 11 -35.51 -21.31 -3.65
C GLU A 11 -35.18 -20.60 -4.97
N SER A 12 -36.17 -19.99 -5.61
CA SER A 12 -35.97 -19.20 -6.85
C SER A 12 -35.04 -18.00 -6.61
N THR A 13 -35.23 -17.28 -5.50
CA THR A 13 -34.39 -16.14 -5.14
C THR A 13 -32.94 -16.57 -4.87
N CYS A 14 -32.76 -17.70 -4.18
CA CYS A 14 -31.43 -18.27 -3.91
C CYS A 14 -30.73 -18.71 -5.21
N ALA A 15 -31.45 -19.33 -6.14
CA ALA A 15 -30.92 -19.72 -7.45
C ALA A 15 -30.50 -18.50 -8.28
N LEU A 16 -31.29 -17.42 -8.26
CA LEU A 16 -30.98 -16.18 -8.97
C LEU A 16 -29.71 -15.50 -8.42
N ILE A 17 -29.57 -15.40 -7.09
CA ILE A 17 -28.38 -14.82 -6.45
C ILE A 17 -27.13 -15.62 -6.82
N LYS A 18 -27.21 -16.96 -6.79
CA LYS A 18 -26.08 -17.83 -7.19
C LYS A 18 -25.70 -17.62 -8.65
N SER A 19 -26.68 -17.52 -9.55
CA SER A 19 -26.45 -17.26 -10.97
C SER A 19 -25.76 -15.92 -11.20
N ILE A 20 -26.26 -14.83 -10.61
CA ILE A 20 -25.66 -13.49 -10.72
C ILE A 20 -24.22 -13.49 -10.18
N THR A 21 -24.00 -14.13 -9.03
CA THR A 21 -22.66 -14.21 -8.42
C THR A 21 -21.67 -14.96 -9.32
N ALA A 22 -22.09 -16.08 -9.92
CA ALA A 22 -21.25 -16.86 -10.83
C ALA A 22 -20.90 -16.07 -12.10
N GLU A 23 -21.85 -15.33 -12.67
CA GLU A 23 -21.62 -14.51 -13.87
C GLU A 23 -20.64 -13.35 -13.59
N ILE A 24 -20.78 -12.69 -12.43
CA ILE A 24 -19.84 -11.65 -11.99
C ILE A 24 -18.43 -12.24 -11.81
N GLN A 25 -18.31 -13.38 -11.12
CA GLN A 25 -17.01 -14.04 -10.92
C GLN A 25 -16.35 -14.39 -12.25
N LYS A 26 -17.11 -14.94 -13.19
CA LYS A 26 -16.64 -15.28 -14.53
C LYS A 26 -16.18 -14.03 -15.30
N SER A 27 -16.97 -12.95 -15.27
CA SER A 27 -16.62 -11.70 -15.93
C SER A 27 -15.32 -11.10 -15.38
N VAL A 28 -15.16 -11.06 -14.06
CA VAL A 28 -13.95 -10.54 -13.41
C VAL A 28 -12.73 -11.40 -13.75
N MET A 29 -12.85 -12.72 -13.73
CA MET A 29 -11.76 -13.62 -14.09
C MET A 29 -11.33 -13.45 -15.55
N ASN A 30 -12.29 -13.34 -16.48
CA ASN A 30 -11.99 -13.12 -17.89
C ASN A 30 -11.26 -11.80 -18.14
N GLU A 31 -11.66 -10.71 -17.47
CA GLU A 31 -10.97 -9.42 -17.58
C GLU A 31 -9.55 -9.48 -17.03
N ILE A 32 -9.34 -10.20 -15.91
CA ILE A 32 -8.00 -10.41 -15.35
C ILE A 32 -7.12 -11.20 -16.34
N GLU A 33 -7.64 -12.28 -16.92
CA GLU A 33 -6.90 -13.07 -17.91
C GLU A 33 -6.57 -12.27 -19.17
N ALA A 34 -7.48 -11.41 -19.63
CA ALA A 34 -7.23 -10.50 -20.75
C ALA A 34 -6.11 -9.50 -20.43
N ARG A 35 -6.12 -8.92 -19.23
CA ARG A 35 -5.06 -8.00 -18.77
C ARG A 35 -3.70 -8.69 -18.59
N LEU A 36 -3.69 -9.91 -18.07
CA LEU A 36 -2.44 -10.68 -17.96
C LEU A 36 -1.88 -11.05 -19.34
N SER A 37 -2.75 -11.39 -20.30
CA SER A 37 -2.36 -11.69 -21.68
C SER A 37 -1.75 -10.47 -22.38
N THR A 38 -2.34 -9.29 -22.21
CA THR A 38 -1.78 -8.04 -22.77
C THR A 38 -0.42 -7.68 -22.15
N LEU A 39 -0.24 -7.86 -20.83
CA LEU A 39 1.06 -7.66 -20.18
C LEU A 39 2.11 -8.66 -20.66
N SER A 40 1.74 -9.91 -20.88
CA SER A 40 2.64 -10.94 -21.44
C SER A 40 3.12 -10.56 -22.85
N LEU A 41 2.20 -10.12 -23.72
CA LEU A 41 2.52 -9.61 -25.06
C LEU A 41 3.49 -8.43 -25.03
N LEU A 42 3.24 -7.44 -24.17
CA LEU A 42 4.12 -6.28 -24.02
C LEU A 42 5.52 -6.67 -23.52
N THR A 43 5.59 -7.62 -22.59
CA THR A 43 6.86 -8.14 -22.08
C THR A 43 7.65 -8.85 -23.18
N SER A 44 6.97 -9.63 -24.01
CA SER A 44 7.58 -10.30 -25.16
C SER A 44 8.11 -9.30 -26.21
N LEU A 45 7.35 -8.23 -26.46
CA LEU A 45 7.76 -7.15 -27.37
C LEU A 45 9.02 -6.42 -26.87
N LEU A 46 9.06 -6.13 -25.57
CA LEU A 46 10.20 -5.47 -24.94
C LEU A 46 11.46 -6.35 -25.00
N SER A 47 11.32 -7.67 -24.81
CA SER A 47 12.43 -8.62 -24.94
C SER A 47 13.01 -8.69 -26.36
N HIS A 48 12.17 -8.60 -27.39
CA HIS A 48 12.61 -8.62 -28.80
C HIS A 48 13.37 -7.34 -29.19
N GLN A 49 13.03 -6.19 -28.59
CA GLN A 49 13.72 -4.93 -28.87
C GLN A 49 15.17 -4.92 -28.34
N GLN A 50 15.46 -5.66 -27.26
CA GLN A 50 16.78 -5.66 -26.63
C GLN A 50 17.82 -6.51 -27.37
N GLN A 51 17.39 -7.38 -28.30
CA GLN A 51 18.30 -8.25 -29.05
C GLN A 51 18.80 -7.65 -30.37
N ALA A 52 18.21 -6.54 -30.83
CA ALA A 52 18.57 -5.90 -32.11
C ALA A 52 19.70 -4.86 -32.02
N SER A 53 20.31 -4.66 -30.85
CA SER A 53 21.29 -3.59 -30.61
C SER A 53 22.57 -4.10 -29.92
N LEU A 54 23.29 -5.04 -30.54
CA LEU A 54 24.68 -5.32 -30.16
C LEU A 54 25.60 -4.92 -31.32
N PRO A 55 26.48 -3.91 -31.14
CA PRO A 55 27.50 -3.59 -32.13
C PRO A 55 28.53 -4.73 -32.18
N LEU A 56 28.79 -5.22 -33.39
CA LEU A 56 29.75 -6.27 -33.70
C LEU A 56 31.17 -5.76 -33.39
N ILE A 57 31.75 -6.20 -32.27
CA ILE A 57 33.17 -5.93 -31.94
C ILE A 57 34.03 -6.91 -32.76
N PRO A 58 35.00 -6.43 -33.57
CA PRO A 58 35.90 -7.30 -34.31
C PRO A 58 36.95 -7.95 -33.38
N PRO A 59 37.46 -9.15 -33.73
CA PRO A 59 38.36 -9.92 -32.87
C PRO A 59 39.78 -9.29 -32.78
N PRO A 60 40.47 -9.45 -31.63
CA PRO A 60 41.83 -8.97 -31.47
C PRO A 60 42.85 -9.86 -32.20
N SER A 61 43.74 -9.23 -32.97
CA SER A 61 44.87 -9.87 -33.62
C SER A 61 45.94 -10.28 -32.60
N SER A 62 46.39 -11.53 -32.72
CA SER A 62 47.55 -12.08 -32.02
C SER A 62 48.84 -11.44 -32.52
N GLY A 63 49.73 -10.99 -31.61
CA GLY A 63 51.06 -10.55 -32.00
C GLY A 63 51.95 -10.04 -30.85
N THR A 64 52.85 -10.92 -30.40
CA THR A 64 54.24 -10.62 -29.98
C THR A 64 54.52 -10.09 -28.57
N GLN A 65 54.74 -11.06 -27.68
CA GLN A 65 55.86 -11.29 -26.74
C GLN A 65 56.89 -10.20 -26.35
N MET A 66 57.25 -10.31 -25.06
CA MET A 66 58.48 -9.95 -24.32
C MET A 66 58.72 -8.50 -23.91
N GLN A 67 58.84 -8.25 -22.59
CA GLN A 67 60.13 -8.18 -21.86
C GLN A 67 59.97 -7.58 -20.44
N LEU A 68 60.44 -8.30 -19.41
CA LEU A 68 60.85 -7.81 -18.06
C LEU A 68 62.36 -7.44 -18.14
N PRO A 69 63.07 -6.74 -17.20
CA PRO A 69 62.75 -6.25 -15.83
C PRO A 69 63.41 -4.84 -15.56
N PRO A 70 63.98 -4.43 -14.37
CA PRO A 70 63.62 -4.52 -12.95
C PRO A 70 63.55 -3.15 -12.18
N ALA A 71 62.99 -3.21 -10.95
CA ALA A 71 63.30 -2.49 -9.70
C ALA A 71 63.45 -0.93 -9.58
N SER A 72 62.77 -0.43 -8.53
CA SER A 72 63.12 0.69 -7.61
C SER A 72 63.24 2.12 -8.12
N GLN A 73 62.33 3.00 -7.67
CA GLN A 73 62.58 4.14 -6.77
C GLN A 73 61.35 5.08 -6.69
N ALA A 74 60.91 5.41 -5.47
CA ALA A 74 60.30 6.70 -5.13
C ALA A 74 61.45 7.66 -4.71
N PRO A 75 61.31 9.00 -4.54
CA PRO A 75 60.08 9.82 -4.42
C PRO A 75 60.10 11.23 -5.11
N ARG A 76 58.97 11.97 -4.96
CA ARG A 76 58.77 13.46 -4.95
C ARG A 76 58.10 14.13 -6.18
N THR A 77 56.83 14.55 -5.95
CA THR A 77 56.14 15.85 -6.21
C THR A 77 56.67 16.85 -7.27
N PRO A 78 55.83 17.70 -7.93
CA PRO A 78 54.65 18.38 -7.35
C PRO A 78 53.41 18.57 -8.26
N GLN A 79 52.34 19.03 -7.59
CA GLN A 79 51.14 19.71 -8.10
C GLN A 79 51.14 20.16 -9.57
N ALA A 80 50.10 19.71 -10.30
CA ALA A 80 49.45 20.53 -11.32
C ALA A 80 47.94 20.29 -11.21
N GLY A 81 47.20 21.35 -10.90
CA GLY A 81 45.76 21.35 -10.81
C GLY A 81 45.13 20.93 -12.13
N PHE A 82 44.26 19.94 -12.06
CA PHE A 82 43.25 19.69 -13.08
C PHE A 82 41.90 19.60 -12.38
N VAL A 83 41.16 20.68 -12.49
CA VAL A 83 39.73 20.74 -12.18
C VAL A 83 39.01 20.14 -13.39
N PRO A 84 38.28 19.03 -13.28
CA PRO A 84 37.42 18.59 -14.38
C PRO A 84 36.15 19.47 -14.42
N PRO A 85 35.73 19.96 -15.59
CA PRO A 85 34.40 20.53 -15.74
C PRO A 85 33.37 19.39 -15.80
N LEU A 86 32.48 19.36 -14.82
CA LEU A 86 31.25 18.58 -14.88
C LEU A 86 30.33 19.22 -15.91
N THR A 87 30.38 18.75 -17.16
CA THR A 87 29.29 18.94 -18.13
C THR A 87 28.37 17.73 -18.07
N ALA A 88 27.46 17.75 -17.10
CA ALA A 88 26.23 16.95 -17.15
C ALA A 88 25.17 17.81 -17.86
N THR A 89 25.09 17.69 -19.18
CA THR A 89 23.96 18.20 -19.97
C THR A 89 22.76 17.30 -19.71
N SER A 90 22.06 17.52 -18.61
CA SER A 90 20.66 17.12 -18.50
C SER A 90 19.84 18.20 -19.18
N ALA A 91 19.35 17.88 -20.38
CA ALA A 91 18.31 18.64 -21.04
C ALA A 91 17.04 18.59 -20.18
N SER A 92 16.94 19.52 -19.24
CA SER A 92 15.73 19.85 -18.51
C SER A 92 14.80 20.55 -19.50
N GLY A 93 13.91 19.78 -20.10
CA GLY A 93 12.73 20.31 -20.76
C GLY A 93 11.95 21.13 -19.74
N MET A 94 12.02 22.45 -19.89
CA MET A 94 11.19 23.44 -19.22
C MET A 94 9.71 23.11 -19.49
N TYR A 95 9.08 22.44 -18.55
CA TYR A 95 7.68 22.69 -18.25
C TYR A 95 7.69 23.53 -16.98
N GLU A 96 7.51 24.84 -17.13
CA GLU A 96 7.08 25.70 -16.04
C GLU A 96 5.74 25.15 -15.55
N THR A 97 5.77 24.32 -14.51
CA THR A 97 4.59 24.15 -13.68
C THR A 97 4.38 25.49 -12.99
N PRO A 98 3.20 26.12 -13.10
CA PRO A 98 2.91 27.30 -12.30
C PRO A 98 3.11 26.90 -10.85
N TYR A 99 4.11 27.50 -10.21
CA TYR A 99 4.33 27.43 -8.78
C TYR A 99 3.11 28.08 -8.15
N ILE A 100 2.06 27.29 -7.95
CA ILE A 100 0.95 27.74 -7.15
C ILE A 100 1.46 27.70 -5.71
N ASP A 101 1.82 28.88 -5.23
CA ASP A 101 1.90 29.19 -3.82
C ASP A 101 0.51 28.95 -3.20
N HIS A 102 0.21 27.67 -2.99
CA HIS A 102 -0.83 27.25 -2.07
C HIS A 102 -0.21 27.32 -0.67
N SER A 103 0.00 28.56 -0.22
CA SER A 103 -0.25 28.95 1.15
C SER A 103 -1.64 28.42 1.53
N PHE A 104 -1.71 27.15 1.91
CA PHE A 104 -2.98 26.53 2.27
C PHE A 104 -3.54 27.31 3.45
N PRO A 105 -4.80 27.77 3.38
CA PRO A 105 -5.51 28.13 4.59
C PRO A 105 -5.49 26.87 5.45
N HIS A 106 -4.92 26.98 6.65
CA HIS A 106 -5.10 26.01 7.72
C HIS A 106 -6.60 25.71 7.79
N GLU A 107 -7.01 24.52 7.32
CA GLU A 107 -8.41 24.08 7.30
C GLU A 107 -8.88 23.93 8.74
N LYS A 108 -9.32 25.04 9.33
CA LYS A 108 -10.01 25.14 10.62
C LYS A 108 -11.44 24.60 10.56
N ASN A 109 -11.78 23.78 9.58
CA ASN A 109 -13.14 23.29 9.36
C ASN A 109 -13.18 21.80 9.03
N GLN A 110 -12.46 20.97 9.80
CA GLN A 110 -13.10 19.71 10.16
C GLN A 110 -14.25 20.09 11.08
N LYS A 111 -15.49 20.03 10.59
CA LYS A 111 -16.70 20.07 11.43
C LYS A 111 -16.74 18.83 12.31
N LYS A 112 -15.79 18.73 13.23
CA LYS A 112 -15.95 18.05 14.50
C LYS A 112 -17.03 18.86 15.19
N THR A 113 -18.24 18.32 15.31
CA THR A 113 -19.25 18.94 16.16
C THR A 113 -18.64 19.06 17.55
N LEU A 114 -18.18 20.25 17.92
CA LEU A 114 -17.65 20.49 19.24
C LEU A 114 -18.87 20.52 20.15
N GLN A 115 -19.00 19.51 21.02
CA GLN A 115 -20.04 19.52 22.02
C GLN A 115 -19.48 20.25 23.24
N LEU A 116 -20.13 21.35 23.60
CA LEU A 116 -19.83 22.07 24.82
C LEU A 116 -20.55 21.34 25.97
N ILE A 117 -19.80 20.61 26.80
CA ILE A 117 -20.32 19.97 28.00
C ILE A 117 -19.90 20.85 29.18
N GLY A 118 -20.81 21.71 29.64
CA GLY A 118 -20.53 22.71 30.68
C GLY A 118 -19.55 23.79 30.20
N ASN A 119 -18.41 23.95 30.88
CA ASN A 119 -17.35 24.92 30.51
C ASN A 119 -16.20 24.28 29.72
N SER A 120 -16.32 23.01 29.31
CA SER A 120 -15.30 22.27 28.57
C SER A 120 -15.75 22.00 27.13
N LEU A 121 -14.84 22.24 26.18
CA LEU A 121 -15.06 22.03 24.74
C LEU A 121 -14.53 20.65 24.35
N GLU A 122 -15.42 19.70 24.09
CA GLU A 122 -15.05 18.34 23.69
C GLU A 122 -15.36 18.10 22.20
N ILE A 123 -14.44 17.43 21.51
CA ILE A 123 -14.64 16.97 20.12
C ILE A 123 -15.68 15.85 20.14
N ALA A 124 -16.80 15.98 19.41
CA ALA A 124 -17.81 14.92 19.34
C ALA A 124 -17.16 13.56 19.08
N SER A 125 -17.45 12.68 20.02
CA SER A 125 -16.87 11.38 20.31
C SER A 125 -16.66 10.49 19.08
N ASN A 126 -15.62 9.65 19.18
CA ASN A 126 -15.30 8.49 18.34
C ASN A 126 -16.51 7.54 18.08
N GLU A 127 -17.60 7.72 18.82
CA GLU A 127 -18.88 7.03 18.66
C GLU A 127 -19.52 7.17 17.27
N THR A 128 -19.42 8.33 16.60
CA THR A 128 -20.05 8.51 15.28
C THR A 128 -19.34 7.69 14.21
N THR A 129 -18.01 7.72 14.19
CA THR A 129 -17.18 6.89 13.30
C THR A 129 -17.32 5.40 13.58
N LEU A 130 -17.61 5.02 14.82
CA LEU A 130 -17.90 3.64 15.21
C LEU A 130 -19.28 3.16 14.74
N LYS A 131 -20.25 4.07 14.56
CA LYS A 131 -21.57 3.74 14.01
C LYS A 131 -21.52 3.47 12.51
N ASP A 132 -20.68 4.21 11.78
CA ASP A 132 -20.58 4.10 10.32
C ASP A 132 -19.82 2.84 9.88
N PHE A 133 -18.83 2.42 10.66
CA PHE A 133 -18.07 1.21 10.41
C PHE A 133 -18.36 0.20 11.50
N LYS A 134 -19.37 -0.66 11.32
CA LYS A 134 -19.72 -1.70 12.31
C LYS A 134 -18.75 -2.89 12.32
N ASP A 135 -18.11 -3.16 11.19
CA ASP A 135 -17.15 -4.25 11.02
C ASP A 135 -16.08 -3.91 9.97
N ILE A 136 -15.09 -4.79 9.84
CA ILE A 136 -13.99 -4.66 8.87
C ILE A 136 -14.49 -4.61 7.43
N THR A 137 -15.57 -5.32 7.09
CA THR A 137 -16.13 -5.38 5.74
C THR A 137 -16.69 -4.03 5.32
N LEU A 138 -17.46 -3.37 6.19
CA LEU A 138 -18.00 -2.03 5.97
C LEU A 138 -16.90 -0.97 5.86
N LEU A 139 -15.77 -1.16 6.53
CA LEU A 139 -14.60 -0.31 6.36
C LEU A 139 -13.87 -0.56 5.03
N MET A 140 -13.79 -1.83 4.59
CA MET A 140 -13.04 -2.21 3.40
C MET A 140 -13.70 -1.73 2.10
N ILE A 141 -15.03 -1.73 2.02
CA ILE A 141 -15.75 -1.30 0.80
C ILE A 141 -15.37 0.13 0.36
N PRO A 142 -15.54 1.19 1.18
CA PRO A 142 -15.17 2.54 0.79
C PRO A 142 -13.65 2.69 0.58
N LEU A 143 -12.84 1.94 1.33
CA LEU A 143 -11.39 1.96 1.18
C LEU A 143 -10.93 1.39 -0.17
N GLN A 144 -11.53 0.29 -0.62
CA GLN A 144 -11.24 -0.32 -1.92
C GLN A 144 -11.66 0.59 -3.07
N VAL A 145 -12.84 1.23 -2.98
CA VAL A 145 -13.29 2.22 -3.97
C VAL A 145 -12.29 3.38 -4.04
N TYR A 146 -11.87 3.90 -2.88
CA TYR A 146 -10.88 4.97 -2.81
C TYR A 146 -9.54 4.56 -3.44
N PHE A 147 -9.03 3.36 -3.12
CA PHE A 147 -7.80 2.85 -3.72
C PHE A 147 -7.92 2.62 -5.22
N GLY A 148 -9.07 2.17 -5.71
CA GLY A 148 -9.35 2.07 -7.15
C GLY A 148 -9.23 3.42 -7.85
N ILE A 149 -9.82 4.47 -7.27
CA ILE A 149 -9.70 5.85 -7.77
C ILE A 149 -8.23 6.28 -7.74
N VAL A 150 -7.54 6.12 -6.62
CA VAL A 150 -6.13 6.55 -6.48
C VAL A 150 -5.25 5.85 -7.50
N VAL A 151 -5.39 4.55 -7.70
CA VAL A 151 -4.59 3.77 -8.66
C VAL A 151 -4.92 4.16 -10.11
N HIS A 152 -6.18 4.49 -10.40
CA HIS A 152 -6.61 4.96 -11.73
C HIS A 152 -5.97 6.31 -12.09
N TYR A 153 -5.84 7.21 -11.12
CA TYR A 153 -5.26 8.55 -11.32
C TYR A 153 -3.77 8.64 -10.98
N ALA A 154 -3.17 7.58 -10.45
CA ALA A 154 -1.75 7.55 -10.14
C ALA A 154 -0.89 7.45 -11.42
N SER A 155 0.27 8.13 -11.40
CA SER A 155 1.36 8.05 -12.39
C SER A 155 1.74 6.59 -12.72
N PRO A 156 2.36 6.28 -13.89
CA PRO A 156 2.64 4.93 -14.44
C PRO A 156 3.24 3.84 -13.52
N SER A 157 3.66 4.13 -12.29
CA SER A 157 4.03 3.13 -11.28
C SER A 157 2.81 2.62 -10.47
N SER A 158 1.65 2.49 -11.13
CA SER A 158 0.38 2.09 -10.49
C SER A 158 0.45 0.69 -9.86
N ALA A 159 1.26 -0.21 -10.41
CA ALA A 159 1.48 -1.55 -9.85
C ALA A 159 2.19 -1.52 -8.49
N ALA A 160 3.21 -0.67 -8.32
CA ALA A 160 3.91 -0.52 -7.05
C ALA A 160 2.99 0.11 -6.00
N ALA A 161 2.25 1.16 -6.38
CA ALA A 161 1.24 1.77 -5.52
C ALA A 161 0.20 0.73 -5.07
N LEU A 162 -0.36 -0.03 -6.01
CA LEU A 162 -1.35 -1.06 -5.74
C LEU A 162 -0.82 -2.14 -4.77
N SER A 163 0.41 -2.60 -4.95
CA SER A 163 1.06 -3.54 -4.03
C SER A 163 1.12 -2.98 -2.59
N LYS A 164 1.48 -1.70 -2.42
CA LYS A 164 1.53 -1.06 -1.10
C LYS A 164 0.15 -0.91 -0.47
N LEU A 165 -0.88 -0.63 -1.26
CA LEU A 165 -2.26 -0.55 -0.79
C LEU A 165 -2.82 -1.93 -0.38
N PHE A 166 -2.44 -3.00 -1.07
CA PHE A 166 -2.78 -4.37 -0.62
C PHE A 166 -2.05 -4.77 0.66
N GLN A 167 -0.79 -4.37 0.82
CA GLN A 167 -0.06 -4.59 2.08
C GLN A 167 -0.75 -3.86 3.24
N TYR A 168 -1.24 -2.65 3.00
CA TYR A 168 -2.04 -1.91 3.98
C TYR A 168 -3.32 -2.66 4.40
N THR A 169 -4.12 -3.16 3.45
CA THR A 169 -5.36 -3.88 3.77
C THR A 169 -5.08 -5.17 4.54
N ALA A 170 -4.03 -5.92 4.16
CA ALA A 170 -3.59 -7.11 4.90
C ALA A 170 -3.19 -6.77 6.35
N ASN A 171 -2.43 -5.69 6.54
CA ASN A 171 -2.07 -5.22 7.89
C ASN A 171 -3.31 -4.82 8.69
N LEU A 172 -4.28 -4.16 8.06
CA LEU A 172 -5.51 -3.74 8.74
C LEU A 172 -6.37 -4.94 9.16
N HIS A 173 -6.44 -6.00 8.35
CA HIS A 173 -7.05 -7.28 8.74
C HIS A 173 -6.35 -7.93 9.93
N LYS A 174 -5.02 -7.94 9.94
CA LYS A 174 -4.22 -8.43 11.08
C LYS A 174 -4.50 -7.62 12.35
N VAL A 175 -4.53 -6.30 12.26
CA VAL A 175 -4.88 -5.44 13.40
C VAL A 175 -6.33 -5.69 13.85
N ALA A 176 -7.26 -5.93 12.94
CA ALA A 176 -8.66 -6.25 13.29
C ALA A 176 -8.82 -7.58 14.04
N SER A 177 -7.96 -8.58 13.77
CA SER A 177 -7.99 -9.86 14.50
C SER A 177 -7.42 -9.71 15.92
N GLU A 178 -6.37 -8.91 16.10
CA GLU A 178 -5.65 -8.75 17.37
C GLU A 178 -6.26 -7.71 18.33
N TYR A 179 -6.93 -6.68 17.82
CA TYR A 179 -7.38 -5.53 18.63
C TYR A 179 -8.89 -5.33 18.62
N THR A 180 -9.41 -4.60 19.60
CA THR A 180 -10.84 -4.23 19.65
C THR A 180 -11.20 -3.35 18.45
N TRP A 181 -12.43 -3.50 17.96
CA TRP A 181 -12.85 -2.83 16.74
C TRP A 181 -12.79 -1.29 16.83
N ALA A 182 -13.20 -0.70 17.95
CA ALA A 182 -13.09 0.74 18.21
C ALA A 182 -11.65 1.25 18.06
N THR A 183 -10.69 0.48 18.58
CA THR A 183 -9.27 0.79 18.47
C THR A 183 -8.77 0.69 17.02
N VAL A 184 -9.23 -0.32 16.27
CA VAL A 184 -8.89 -0.49 14.85
C VAL A 184 -9.38 0.70 14.02
N VAL A 185 -10.62 1.14 14.22
CA VAL A 185 -11.20 2.30 13.53
C VAL A 185 -10.41 3.56 13.86
N ASN A 186 -10.12 3.81 15.13
CA ASN A 186 -9.30 4.96 15.54
C ASN A 186 -7.90 4.94 14.93
N TYR A 187 -7.24 3.79 14.93
CA TYR A 187 -5.94 3.61 14.27
C TYR A 187 -6.04 3.90 12.76
N HIS A 188 -7.02 3.30 12.08
CA HIS A 188 -7.24 3.49 10.64
C HIS A 188 -7.45 4.96 10.27
N VAL A 189 -8.37 5.66 10.96
CA VAL A 189 -8.69 7.06 10.66
C VAL A 189 -7.45 7.94 10.82
N ASN A 190 -6.68 7.76 11.91
CA ASN A 190 -5.47 8.55 12.13
C ASN A 190 -4.38 8.21 11.11
N PHE A 191 -4.16 6.93 10.82
CA PHE A 191 -3.20 6.49 9.81
C PHE A 191 -3.53 7.10 8.45
N PHE A 192 -4.79 6.99 8.03
CA PHE A 192 -5.26 7.50 6.76
C PHE A 192 -5.09 9.02 6.67
N LEU A 193 -5.44 9.77 7.72
CA LEU A 193 -5.25 11.22 7.76
C LEU A 193 -3.78 11.64 7.63
N CYS A 194 -2.87 10.94 8.31
CA CYS A 194 -1.43 11.20 8.25
C CYS A 194 -0.86 10.94 6.84
N HIS A 195 -1.20 9.80 6.25
CA HIS A 195 -0.57 9.35 5.00
C HIS A 195 -1.31 9.79 3.72
N ARG A 196 -2.51 10.38 3.83
CA ARG A 196 -3.25 10.94 2.67
C ARG A 196 -2.48 12.06 1.96
N GLN A 197 -1.70 12.85 2.69
CA GLN A 197 -0.88 13.90 2.06
C GLN A 197 0.27 13.32 1.23
N GLU A 198 0.89 12.25 1.71
CA GLU A 198 1.95 11.53 0.99
C GLU A 198 1.39 10.89 -0.27
N MET A 199 0.21 10.27 -0.16
CA MET A 199 -0.50 9.68 -1.29
C MET A 199 -0.83 10.71 -2.38
N ARG A 200 -1.26 11.93 -2.00
CA ARG A 200 -1.46 13.04 -2.96
C ARG A 200 -0.20 13.46 -3.70
N ARG A 201 0.98 13.22 -3.10
CA ARG A 201 2.29 13.47 -3.71
C ARG A 201 2.83 12.26 -4.47
N GLY A 202 2.06 11.18 -4.58
CA GLY A 202 2.49 9.94 -5.22
C GLY A 202 3.44 9.08 -4.39
N TYR A 203 3.59 9.36 -3.10
CA TYR A 203 4.43 8.56 -2.20
C TYR A 203 3.59 7.49 -1.50
N TYR A 204 3.85 6.22 -1.83
CA TYR A 204 3.12 5.06 -1.30
C TYR A 204 3.96 4.18 -0.37
N ASN A 205 5.24 4.49 -0.17
CA ASN A 205 6.18 3.61 0.54
C ASN A 205 5.76 3.31 1.99
N LEU A 206 5.16 4.30 2.66
CA LEU A 206 4.77 4.20 4.07
C LEU A 206 3.45 3.46 4.28
N TRP A 207 2.65 3.23 3.23
CA TRP A 207 1.38 2.52 3.32
C TRP A 207 1.55 1.02 3.59
N ALA A 208 2.69 0.45 3.21
CA ALA A 208 3.01 -0.96 3.43
C ALA A 208 3.33 -1.31 4.88
N HIS A 209 3.70 -0.32 5.68
CA HIS A 209 4.24 -0.55 7.01
C HIS A 209 3.26 -0.07 8.06
N GLN A 210 3.18 -0.82 9.15
CA GLN A 210 2.47 -0.37 10.33
C GLN A 210 3.23 0.82 10.92
N ASP A 211 2.55 1.95 11.11
CA ASP A 211 3.15 3.11 11.76
C ASP A 211 3.31 2.78 13.25
N SER A 212 4.55 2.59 13.69
CA SER A 212 4.88 2.17 15.05
C SER A 212 4.44 3.20 16.11
N LYS A 213 4.46 4.50 15.77
CA LYS A 213 4.08 5.58 16.68
C LYS A 213 2.56 5.67 16.83
N LEU A 214 1.82 5.50 15.73
CA LEU A 214 0.36 5.39 15.80
C LEU A 214 -0.07 4.08 16.47
N ALA A 215 0.61 2.97 16.16
CA ALA A 215 0.34 1.68 16.77
C ALA A 215 0.52 1.72 18.28
N SER A 216 1.64 2.28 18.78
CA SER A 216 1.87 2.43 20.21
C SER A 216 0.82 3.31 20.88
N LYS A 217 0.34 4.35 20.19
CA LYS A 217 -0.64 5.30 20.72
C LYS A 217 -2.06 4.72 20.80
N PHE A 218 -2.48 3.97 19.78
CA PHE A 218 -3.88 3.54 19.66
C PHE A 218 -4.08 2.06 19.98
N LEU A 219 -3.14 1.19 19.63
CA LEU A 219 -3.33 -0.27 19.69
C LEU A 219 -2.89 -0.89 21.02
N HIS A 220 -1.76 -0.45 21.58
CA HIS A 220 -1.08 -1.17 22.69
C HIS A 220 -1.89 -1.30 23.98
N ALA A 221 -2.87 -0.41 24.22
CA ALA A 221 -3.71 -0.47 25.43
C ALA A 221 -4.94 -1.40 25.29
N HIS A 222 -5.23 -1.91 24.09
CA HIS A 222 -6.52 -2.56 23.78
C HIS A 222 -6.36 -3.84 22.95
N CYS A 223 -5.24 -4.56 23.14
CA CYS A 223 -5.10 -5.90 22.60
C CYS A 223 -6.27 -6.76 23.13
N LYS A 224 -6.97 -7.47 22.25
CA LYS A 224 -7.92 -8.50 22.66
C LYS A 224 -7.10 -9.52 23.43
N THR A 225 -7.21 -9.53 24.75
CA THR A 225 -6.57 -10.54 25.59
C THR A 225 -6.98 -11.91 25.06
N ALA A 226 -6.09 -12.57 24.33
CA ALA A 226 -6.23 -13.98 23.99
C ALA A 226 -6.43 -14.69 25.32
N GLY A 227 -7.59 -15.35 25.46
CA GLY A 227 -8.19 -15.69 26.74
C GLY A 227 -7.15 -16.07 27.81
N SER A 228 -7.23 -15.37 28.94
CA SER A 228 -6.95 -15.98 30.22
C SER A 228 -7.88 -17.20 30.34
N SER A 229 -7.47 -18.32 29.74
CA SER A 229 -7.98 -19.64 30.04
C SER A 229 -7.62 -19.88 31.49
N THR A 230 -8.46 -19.40 32.40
CA THR A 230 -8.56 -19.91 33.76
C THR A 230 -8.97 -21.36 33.61
N ILE A 231 -7.97 -22.23 33.48
CA ILE A 231 -8.11 -23.66 33.65
C ILE A 231 -8.49 -23.82 35.12
N SER A 232 -9.80 -23.80 35.40
CA SER A 232 -10.33 -24.17 36.71
C SER A 232 -9.97 -25.62 36.94
N LEU A 233 -8.82 -25.84 37.57
CA LEU A 233 -8.34 -27.12 38.04
C LEU A 233 -9.29 -27.56 39.16
N LYS A 234 -10.36 -28.26 38.79
CA LYS A 234 -11.24 -28.94 39.74
C LYS A 234 -10.40 -30.01 40.44
N LYS A 235 -9.93 -29.69 41.64
CA LYS A 235 -9.30 -30.62 42.57
C LYS A 235 -10.38 -31.59 43.06
N THR A 236 -10.48 -32.74 42.40
CA THR A 236 -11.28 -33.88 42.86
C THR A 236 -10.53 -34.52 44.03
N THR A 237 -10.89 -34.15 45.25
CA THR A 237 -10.45 -34.86 46.46
C THR A 237 -11.33 -36.10 46.61
N VAL A 238 -10.71 -37.27 46.50
CA VAL A 238 -11.26 -38.55 46.96
C VAL A 238 -10.55 -38.87 48.27
N MET A 239 -11.28 -38.84 49.38
CA MET A 239 -11.11 -39.69 50.56
C MET A 239 -12.29 -39.51 51.51
#